data_AF-A0AAW2XU61-F1
#
_entry.id   AF-A0AAW2XU61-F1
#
_cell.length_a   1.000
_cell.length_b   1.000
_cell.length_c   1.000
_cell.angle_alpha   90.00
_cell.angle_beta   90.00
_cell.angle_gamma   90.00
#
_symmetry.space_group_name_H-M   'P 1'
#
loop_
_entity.id
_entity.type
_entity.pdbx_description
1 polymer ?
#
loop_
_entity_poly.entity_id
_entity_poly.type
_entity_poly.pdbx_seq_one_letter_code
_entity_poly.pdbx_strand_id
1 'polypeptide(L)'
;MHQSISIQNSLPDDIALKIASSLQVCDVCSLGSCSRFWRELCGSDYVWEALCKDRWPGHFVDENSSASQSQSHEGWRCLYISKHSEMSGKADLVTNFVERALAYESIEVGNYLKAIELLNSLQFGFKDVQIFFLKPKLNVLLNLAGLHYCIVWLGIPVTCSTTQMDAFDVYLL
;
A
#
# COMPACT_ATOMS: atom_id res chain seq x y z
N MET A 1 23.05 -13.95 -37.90
CA MET A 1 23.09 -13.88 -36.43
C MET A 1 23.03 -12.41 -36.05
N HIS A 2 21.81 -11.90 -35.78
CA HIS A 2 21.66 -10.54 -35.29
C HIS A 2 22.15 -10.51 -33.84
N GLN A 3 23.31 -9.90 -33.60
CA GLN A 3 23.63 -9.40 -32.27
C GLN A 3 22.58 -8.33 -31.96
N SER A 4 21.55 -8.72 -31.19
CA SER A 4 20.74 -7.76 -30.45
C SER A 4 21.69 -6.98 -29.56
N ILE A 5 22.05 -5.77 -30.02
CA ILE A 5 22.80 -4.80 -29.25
C ILE A 5 22.11 -4.72 -27.90
N SER A 6 22.82 -5.17 -26.88
CA SER A 6 22.40 -5.08 -25.50
C SER A 6 22.26 -3.60 -25.18
N ILE A 7 21.05 -3.05 -25.29
CA ILE A 7 20.64 -1.77 -24.66
C ILE A 7 20.55 -1.97 -23.13
N GLN A 8 21.14 -3.03 -22.58
CA GLN A 8 21.38 -3.11 -21.15
C GLN A 8 22.41 -2.02 -20.83
N ASN A 9 21.94 -0.98 -20.13
CA ASN A 9 22.71 0.09 -19.48
C ASN A 9 22.82 1.42 -20.26
N SER A 10 21.75 1.90 -20.88
CA SER A 10 21.68 3.31 -21.32
C SER A 10 21.19 4.28 -20.23
N LEU A 11 20.60 3.76 -19.15
CA LEU A 11 20.04 4.58 -18.08
C LEU A 11 21.03 4.66 -16.91
N PRO A 12 21.42 5.86 -16.47
CA PRO A 12 22.14 6.06 -15.22
C PRO A 12 21.40 5.47 -14.01
N ASP A 13 22.14 4.87 -13.08
CA ASP A 13 21.60 4.16 -11.92
C ASP A 13 20.72 5.05 -11.03
N ASP A 14 21.07 6.33 -10.90
CA ASP A 14 20.30 7.30 -10.11
C ASP A 14 18.91 7.56 -10.71
N ILE A 15 18.83 7.64 -12.05
CA ILE A 15 17.55 7.79 -12.75
C ILE A 15 16.74 6.49 -12.64
N ALA A 16 17.39 5.34 -12.82
CA ALA A 16 16.74 4.05 -12.66
C ALA A 16 16.17 3.87 -11.25
N LEU A 17 16.94 4.27 -10.23
CA LEU A 17 16.54 4.19 -8.82
C LEU A 17 15.34 5.11 -8.58
N LYS A 18 15.39 6.34 -9.09
CA LYS A 18 14.27 7.28 -8.97
C LYS A 18 12.99 6.75 -9.63
N ILE A 19 13.09 6.09 -10.79
CA ILE A 19 11.96 5.43 -11.43
C ILE A 19 11.42 4.34 -10.50
N ALA A 20 12.27 3.40 -10.05
CA ALA A 20 11.85 2.29 -9.19
C ALA A 20 11.21 2.76 -7.88
N SER A 21 11.79 3.77 -7.21
CA SER A 21 11.28 4.35 -5.96
C SER A 21 9.96 5.12 -6.12
N SER A 22 9.56 5.47 -7.34
CA SER A 22 8.31 6.20 -7.62
C SER A 22 7.15 5.28 -8.02
N LEU A 23 7.41 3.98 -8.16
CA LEU A 23 6.43 2.99 -8.60
C LEU A 23 5.65 2.39 -7.43
N GLN A 24 4.49 1.81 -7.71
CA GLN A 24 3.80 0.99 -6.73
C GLN A 24 4.52 -0.35 -6.55
N VAL A 25 4.31 -1.01 -5.41
CA VAL A 25 5.00 -2.29 -5.08
C VAL A 25 4.77 -3.37 -6.13
N CYS A 26 3.58 -3.47 -6.71
CA CYS A 26 3.29 -4.41 -7.79
C CYS A 26 4.17 -4.15 -9.02
N ASP A 27 4.37 -2.89 -9.36
CA ASP A 27 5.15 -2.47 -10.52
C ASP A 27 6.64 -2.63 -10.25
N VAL A 28 7.11 -2.39 -9.02
CA VAL A 28 8.49 -2.66 -8.59
C VAL A 28 8.83 -4.15 -8.74
N CYS A 29 7.93 -5.04 -8.28
CA CYS A 29 8.08 -6.48 -8.43
C CYS A 29 8.07 -6.93 -9.90
N SER A 30 7.20 -6.33 -10.72
CA SER A 30 7.11 -6.63 -12.15
C SER A 30 8.36 -6.17 -12.89
N LEU A 31 8.83 -4.95 -12.63
CA LEU A 31 10.05 -4.38 -13.19
C LEU A 31 11.28 -5.20 -12.79
N GLY A 32 11.37 -5.60 -11.52
CA GLY A 32 12.44 -6.48 -11.03
C GLY A 32 12.48 -7.85 -11.71
N SER A 33 11.38 -8.27 -12.33
CA SER A 33 11.32 -9.53 -13.08
C SER A 33 11.78 -9.39 -14.54
N CYS A 34 11.93 -8.16 -15.06
CA CYS A 34 12.28 -7.91 -16.46
C CYS A 34 13.76 -8.15 -16.80
N SER A 35 14.68 -7.97 -15.86
CA SER A 35 16.12 -8.14 -16.10
C SER A 35 16.92 -8.31 -14.80
N ARG A 36 18.19 -8.73 -14.89
CA ARG A 36 19.09 -8.80 -13.72
C ARG A 36 19.36 -7.42 -13.11
N PHE A 37 19.58 -6.41 -13.95
CA PHE A 37 19.78 -5.02 -13.54
C PHE A 37 18.60 -4.52 -12.68
N TRP A 38 17.37 -4.62 -13.21
CA TRP A 38 16.18 -4.20 -12.46
C TRP A 38 15.93 -5.06 -11.23
N ARG A 39 16.25 -6.36 -11.26
CA ARG A 39 16.10 -7.23 -10.08
C ARG A 39 16.98 -6.78 -8.91
N GLU A 40 18.22 -6.42 -9.19
CA GLU A 40 19.17 -5.91 -8.19
C GLU A 40 18.73 -4.53 -7.70
N LEU A 41 18.36 -3.64 -8.61
CA LEU A 41 17.94 -2.27 -8.29
C LEU A 41 16.64 -2.23 -7.47
N CYS A 42 15.59 -2.95 -7.88
CA CYS A 42 14.33 -3.07 -7.14
C CYS A 42 14.49 -3.83 -5.81
N GLY A 43 15.57 -4.58 -5.65
CA GLY A 43 15.94 -5.22 -4.39
C GLY A 43 16.64 -4.30 -3.40
N SER A 44 17.05 -3.10 -3.83
CA SER A 44 17.80 -2.14 -3.04
C SER A 44 16.96 -1.50 -1.94
N ASP A 45 17.56 -1.32 -0.75
CA ASP A 45 16.89 -0.74 0.41
C ASP A 45 16.38 0.69 0.16
N TYR A 46 17.04 1.48 -0.69
CA TYR A 46 16.57 2.83 -1.04
C TYR A 46 15.18 2.84 -1.71
N VAL A 47 14.86 1.79 -2.50
CA VAL A 47 13.53 1.65 -3.11
C VAL A 47 12.49 1.38 -2.03
N TRP A 48 12.78 0.44 -1.13
CA TRP A 48 11.87 0.04 -0.07
C TRP A 48 11.72 1.11 1.03
N GLU A 49 12.77 1.88 1.30
CA GLU A 49 12.73 3.04 2.18
C GLU A 49 11.73 4.08 1.66
N ALA A 50 11.86 4.44 0.38
CA ALA A 50 10.94 5.38 -0.27
C ALA A 50 9.50 4.87 -0.21
N LEU A 51 9.27 3.59 -0.55
CA LEU A 51 7.95 2.95 -0.46
C LEU A 51 7.37 2.95 0.96
N CYS A 52 8.19 2.69 1.99
CA CYS A 52 7.77 2.74 3.39
C CYS A 52 7.36 4.15 3.80
N LYS A 53 8.19 5.16 3.51
CA LYS A 53 7.93 6.57 3.87
C LYS A 53 6.73 7.14 3.14
N ASP A 54 6.54 6.74 1.89
CA ASP A 54 5.42 7.13 1.05
C ASP A 54 4.10 6.48 1.50
N ARG A 55 4.13 5.24 2.01
CA ARG A 55 2.93 4.54 2.51
C ARG A 55 2.55 4.91 3.94
N TRP A 56 3.52 5.04 4.84
CA TRP A 56 3.33 5.33 6.25
C TRP A 56 4.13 6.57 6.68
N PRO A 57 3.74 7.77 6.21
CA PRO A 57 4.44 9.01 6.57
C PRO A 57 4.37 9.24 8.08
N GLY A 58 5.46 9.74 8.67
CA GLY A 58 5.54 10.01 10.11
C GLY A 58 5.94 8.82 10.99
N HIS A 59 5.77 7.58 10.53
CA HIS A 59 6.09 6.39 11.32
C HIS A 59 7.60 6.12 11.44
N PHE A 60 8.41 6.73 10.56
CA PHE A 60 9.85 6.51 10.46
C PHE A 60 10.68 7.80 10.58
N VAL A 61 10.07 8.90 11.07
CA VAL A 61 10.70 10.24 11.06
C VAL A 61 11.67 10.47 12.24
N ASP A 62 11.67 9.60 13.25
CA ASP A 62 12.44 9.81 14.50
C ASP A 62 13.63 8.86 14.71
N GLU A 63 14.23 8.25 13.68
CA GLU A 63 15.42 7.40 13.90
C GLU A 63 16.71 8.17 14.22
N ASN A 64 16.71 9.50 14.17
CA ASN A 64 17.85 10.32 14.59
C ASN A 64 17.80 10.79 16.05
N SER A 65 16.78 10.41 16.83
CA SER A 65 16.66 10.84 18.23
C SER A 65 15.99 9.76 19.07
N SER A 66 16.79 9.13 19.91
CA SER A 66 16.46 8.18 20.98
C SER A 66 16.35 6.69 20.60
N ALA A 67 17.18 5.95 21.32
CA ALA A 67 17.25 4.51 21.36
C ALA A 67 15.90 3.86 21.74
N SER A 68 15.19 3.37 20.73
CA SER A 68 14.36 2.17 20.88
C SER A 68 14.73 1.21 19.75
N GLN A 69 15.91 0.62 19.90
CA GLN A 69 16.38 -0.49 19.09
C GLN A 69 15.50 -1.72 19.36
N SER A 70 14.48 -1.88 18.54
CA SER A 70 14.30 -3.17 17.87
C SER A 70 14.59 -2.96 16.37
N GLN A 71 15.72 -2.34 16.06
CA GLN A 71 16.32 -2.49 14.74
C GLN A 71 16.72 -3.96 14.64
N SER A 72 15.79 -4.80 14.19
CA SER A 72 16.21 -6.04 13.55
C SER A 72 17.18 -5.63 12.44
N HIS A 73 18.26 -6.37 12.25
CA HIS A 73 19.22 -6.18 11.15
C HIS A 73 18.59 -6.41 9.75
N GLU A 74 17.29 -6.19 9.63
CA GLU A 74 16.44 -6.48 8.49
C GLU A 74 16.25 -5.18 7.71
N GLY A 75 16.71 -5.16 6.45
CA GLY A 75 16.61 -3.99 5.58
C GLY A 75 15.17 -3.51 5.38
N TRP A 76 15.02 -2.32 4.79
CA TRP A 76 13.73 -1.65 4.55
C TRP A 76 12.68 -2.54 3.87
N ARG A 77 13.13 -3.47 3.01
CA ARG A 77 12.27 -4.45 2.38
C ARG A 77 11.56 -5.36 3.38
N CYS A 78 12.29 -5.90 4.35
CA CYS A 78 11.74 -6.77 5.39
C CYS A 78 10.80 -5.99 6.31
N LEU A 79 11.17 -4.76 6.67
CA LEU A 79 10.30 -3.85 7.42
C LEU A 79 8.97 -3.61 6.67
N TYR A 80 9.02 -3.33 5.36
CA TYR A 80 7.82 -3.16 4.54
C TYR A 80 6.92 -4.40 4.58
N ILE A 81 7.51 -5.59 4.39
CA ILE A 81 6.77 -6.86 4.39
C ILE A 81 6.12 -7.12 5.76
N SER A 82 6.89 -6.94 6.84
CA SER A 82 6.41 -7.12 8.21
C SER A 82 5.25 -6.16 8.52
N LYS A 83 5.42 -4.88 8.21
CA LYS A 83 4.39 -3.86 8.43
C LYS A 83 3.15 -4.09 7.57
N HIS A 84 3.32 -4.49 6.31
CA HIS A 84 2.20 -4.86 5.44
C HIS A 84 1.41 -6.04 6.04
N SER A 85 2.10 -7.06 6.55
CA SER A 85 1.48 -8.22 7.23
C SER A 85 0.70 -7.80 8.48
N GLU A 86 1.27 -6.92 9.31
CA GLU A 86 0.58 -6.33 10.47
C GLU A 86 -0.72 -5.62 10.06
N MET A 87 -0.65 -4.74 9.04
CA MET A 87 -1.82 -4.01 8.56
C MET A 87 -2.87 -4.92 7.90
N SER A 88 -2.43 -6.01 7.26
CA SER A 88 -3.33 -7.04 6.73
C SER A 88 -4.10 -7.72 7.86
N GLY A 89 -3.42 -8.15 8.93
CA GLY A 89 -4.09 -8.74 10.10
C GLY A 89 -5.07 -7.79 10.77
N LYS A 90 -4.75 -6.49 10.84
CA LYS A 90 -5.68 -5.46 11.28
C LYS A 90 -6.90 -5.33 10.36
N ALA A 91 -6.71 -5.44 9.04
CA ALA A 91 -7.80 -5.36 8.08
C ALA A 91 -8.75 -6.56 8.20
N ASP A 92 -8.19 -7.74 8.51
CA ASP A 92 -8.98 -8.94 8.80
C ASP A 92 -9.84 -8.74 10.05
N LEU A 93 -9.36 -8.04 11.09
CA LEU A 93 -10.18 -7.73 12.27
C LEU A 93 -11.42 -6.89 11.92
N VAL A 94 -11.25 -5.86 11.09
CA VAL A 94 -12.37 -5.01 10.63
C VAL A 94 -13.34 -5.80 9.76
N THR A 95 -12.80 -6.58 8.82
CA THR A 95 -13.59 -7.46 7.94
C THR A 95 -14.44 -8.42 8.75
N ASN A 96 -13.82 -9.16 9.67
CA ASN A 96 -14.52 -10.10 10.56
C ASN A 96 -15.58 -9.41 11.44
N PHE A 97 -15.32 -8.18 11.90
CA PHE A 97 -16.29 -7.42 12.67
C PHE A 97 -17.53 -7.07 11.83
N VAL A 98 -17.32 -6.53 10.63
CA VAL A 98 -18.42 -6.17 9.72
C VAL A 98 -19.22 -7.40 9.33
N GLU A 99 -18.55 -8.50 8.95
CA GLU A 99 -19.21 -9.75 8.58
C GLU A 99 -20.10 -10.31 9.69
N ARG A 100 -19.66 -10.26 10.96
CA ARG A 100 -20.48 -10.68 12.11
C ARG A 100 -21.64 -9.73 12.42
N ALA A 101 -21.50 -8.46 12.05
CA ALA A 101 -22.53 -7.45 12.27
C ALA A 101 -23.60 -7.43 11.15
N LEU A 102 -23.43 -8.21 10.09
CA LEU A 102 -24.39 -8.29 8.99
C LEU A 102 -25.65 -9.06 9.41
N ALA A 103 -26.79 -8.49 9.03
CA ALA A 103 -28.09 -9.15 9.04
C ALA A 103 -28.70 -9.04 7.64
N TYR A 104 -28.75 -10.17 6.92
CA TYR A 104 -29.34 -10.25 5.57
C TYR A 104 -28.81 -9.15 4.63
N GLU A 105 -27.48 -9.03 4.50
CA GLU A 105 -26.78 -8.05 3.66
C GLU A 105 -26.86 -6.58 4.11
N SER A 106 -27.52 -6.30 5.23
CA SER A 106 -27.58 -4.98 5.84
C SER A 106 -26.75 -4.92 7.11
N ILE A 107 -26.31 -3.72 7.48
CA ILE A 107 -25.64 -3.45 8.75
C ILE A 107 -26.38 -2.34 9.49
N GLU A 108 -26.56 -2.53 10.80
CA GLU A 108 -27.11 -1.48 11.66
C GLU A 108 -26.16 -0.27 11.69
N VAL A 109 -26.71 0.95 11.65
CA VAL A 109 -25.92 2.20 11.64
C VAL A 109 -24.91 2.25 12.80
N GLY A 110 -25.30 1.79 14.00
CA GLY A 110 -24.41 1.75 15.15
C GLY A 110 -23.19 0.84 14.95
N ASN A 111 -23.38 -0.31 14.29
CA ASN A 111 -22.27 -1.22 13.96
C ASN A 111 -21.41 -0.68 12.82
N TYR A 112 -22.03 -0.01 11.83
CA TYR A 112 -21.29 0.64 10.76
C TYR A 112 -20.38 1.77 11.28
N LEU A 113 -20.88 2.62 12.18
CA LEU A 113 -20.05 3.68 12.80
C LEU A 113 -18.90 3.09 13.62
N LYS A 114 -19.14 2.00 14.38
CA LYS A 114 -18.08 1.27 15.09
C LYS A 114 -17.01 0.71 14.14
N ALA A 115 -17.36 0.27 12.94
CA ALA A 115 -16.38 -0.19 11.96
C ALA A 115 -15.44 0.94 11.51
N ILE A 116 -15.97 2.16 11.34
CA ILE A 116 -15.18 3.35 11.00
C ILE A 116 -14.29 3.77 12.18
N GLU A 117 -14.83 3.76 13.41
CA GLU A 117 -14.03 4.00 14.62
C GLU A 117 -12.92 2.96 14.78
N LEU A 118 -13.19 1.70 14.43
CA LEU A 118 -12.20 0.63 14.47
C LEU A 118 -11.06 0.89 13.47
N LEU A 119 -11.37 1.34 12.24
CA LEU A 119 -10.35 1.77 11.27
C LEU A 119 -9.44 2.87 11.84
N ASN A 120 -10.03 3.87 12.51
CA ASN A 120 -9.26 4.93 13.17
C ASN A 120 -8.40 4.39 14.33
N SER A 121 -8.97 3.54 15.19
CA SER A 121 -8.25 2.97 16.34
C SER A 121 -7.06 2.10 15.91
N LEU A 122 -7.18 1.41 14.77
CA LEU A 122 -6.15 0.55 14.21
C LEU A 122 -5.11 1.33 13.37
N GLN A 123 -5.26 2.66 13.29
CA GLN A 123 -4.32 3.60 12.66
C GLN A 123 -4.11 3.33 11.16
N PHE A 124 -5.21 3.09 10.43
CA PHE A 124 -5.13 2.92 8.98
C PHE A 124 -4.72 4.22 8.28
N GLY A 125 -3.64 4.19 7.50
CA GLY A 125 -3.31 5.25 6.56
C GLY A 125 -4.12 5.14 5.26
N PHE A 126 -4.15 6.20 4.46
CA PHE A 126 -4.90 6.22 3.20
C PHE A 126 -4.56 5.05 2.26
N LYS A 127 -3.26 4.78 2.07
CA LYS A 127 -2.81 3.69 1.19
C LYS A 127 -3.16 2.32 1.73
N ASP A 128 -3.22 2.15 3.05
CA ASP A 128 -3.72 0.91 3.63
C ASP A 128 -5.20 0.72 3.31
N VAL A 129 -6.00 1.79 3.37
CA VAL A 129 -7.41 1.75 2.98
C VAL A 129 -7.57 1.39 1.51
N GLN A 130 -6.80 2.02 0.62
CA GLN A 130 -6.80 1.68 -0.81
C GLN A 130 -6.47 0.20 -1.03
N ILE A 131 -5.41 -0.30 -0.38
CA ILE A 131 -4.93 -1.67 -0.56
C ILE A 131 -5.89 -2.70 0.03
N PHE A 132 -6.46 -2.46 1.21
CA PHE A 132 -7.23 -3.49 1.92
C PHE A 132 -8.75 -3.37 1.74
N PHE A 133 -9.28 -2.15 1.58
CA PHE A 133 -10.72 -1.89 1.60
C PHE A 133 -11.29 -1.39 0.29
N LEU A 134 -10.51 -0.85 -0.65
CA LEU A 134 -11.03 -0.34 -1.93
C LEU A 134 -10.73 -1.29 -3.08
N LYS A 135 -11.29 -2.51 -3.00
CA LYS A 135 -11.10 -3.58 -3.99
C LYS A 135 -12.42 -3.96 -4.66
N PRO A 136 -12.43 -4.22 -5.99
CA PRO A 136 -13.66 -4.59 -6.71
C PRO A 136 -14.35 -5.86 -6.18
N LYS A 137 -13.59 -6.80 -5.60
CA LYS A 137 -14.09 -8.10 -5.13
C LYS A 137 -14.40 -8.14 -3.62
N LEU A 138 -14.29 -7.01 -2.93
CA LEU A 138 -14.55 -6.93 -1.50
C LEU A 138 -16.02 -6.53 -1.23
N ASN A 139 -16.52 -6.85 -0.03
CA ASN A 139 -17.86 -6.46 0.39
C ASN A 139 -18.07 -4.93 0.24
N VAL A 140 -19.15 -4.53 -0.44
CA VAL A 140 -19.47 -3.11 -0.72
C VAL A 140 -19.52 -2.26 0.55
N LEU A 141 -19.98 -2.82 1.68
CA LEU A 141 -20.03 -2.12 2.95
C LEU A 141 -18.63 -1.85 3.53
N LEU A 142 -17.66 -2.75 3.29
CA LEU A 142 -16.27 -2.51 3.65
C LEU A 142 -15.65 -1.41 2.78
N ASN A 143 -15.92 -1.42 1.47
CA ASN A 143 -15.48 -0.35 0.57
C ASN A 143 -16.06 1.00 1.00
N LEU A 144 -17.35 1.02 1.36
CA LEU A 144 -18.03 2.22 1.82
C LEU A 144 -17.51 2.70 3.18
N ALA A 145 -17.24 1.80 4.13
CA ALA A 145 -16.63 2.15 5.41
C ALA A 145 -15.24 2.74 5.22
N GLY A 146 -14.41 2.14 4.36
CA GLY A 146 -13.09 2.65 4.01
C GLY A 146 -13.15 4.04 3.36
N LEU A 147 -14.05 4.24 2.39
CA LEU A 147 -14.26 5.54 1.76
C LEU A 147 -14.70 6.61 2.76
N HIS A 148 -15.66 6.27 3.63
CA HIS A 148 -16.17 7.20 4.64
C HIS A 148 -15.08 7.58 5.65
N TYR A 149 -14.26 6.61 6.08
CA TYR A 149 -13.10 6.85 6.92
C TYR A 149 -12.10 7.83 6.26
N CYS A 150 -11.78 7.65 4.98
CA CYS A 150 -10.88 8.56 4.26
C CYS A 150 -11.38 10.01 4.27
N ILE A 151 -12.68 10.22 4.08
CA ILE A 151 -13.27 11.56 4.00
C ILE A 151 -13.33 12.21 5.39
N VAL A 152 -13.84 11.49 6.38
CA VAL A 152 -14.17 12.07 7.69
C VAL A 152 -12.98 12.11 8.63
N TRP A 153 -12.16 11.06 8.67
CA TRP A 153 -11.05 10.93 9.62
C TRP A 153 -9.72 11.36 9.03
N LEU A 154 -9.44 11.00 7.78
CA LEU A 154 -8.19 11.39 7.11
C LEU A 154 -8.28 12.76 6.42
N GLY A 155 -9.48 13.35 6.32
CA GLY A 155 -9.68 14.67 5.70
C GLY A 155 -9.38 14.69 4.19
N ILE A 156 -9.49 13.56 3.50
CA ILE A 156 -9.15 13.45 2.07
C ILE A 156 -10.37 13.85 1.23
N PRO A 157 -10.27 14.90 0.40
CA PRO A 157 -11.38 15.33 -0.45
C PRO A 157 -11.68 14.30 -1.54
N VAL A 158 -12.97 14.09 -1.82
CA VAL A 158 -13.50 13.08 -2.77
C VAL A 158 -12.99 13.27 -4.21
N THR A 159 -12.46 14.45 -4.54
CA THR A 159 -11.97 14.80 -5.89
C THR A 159 -10.62 14.15 -6.26
N CYS A 160 -9.96 13.44 -5.34
CA CYS A 160 -8.62 12.89 -5.58
C CYS A 160 -8.61 11.47 -6.20
N SER A 161 -9.77 10.83 -6.40
CA SER A 161 -9.87 9.39 -6.69
C SER A 161 -10.11 9.03 -8.16
N THR A 162 -10.53 9.97 -9.01
CA THR A 162 -11.07 9.62 -10.33
C THR A 162 -9.97 9.17 -11.32
N THR A 163 -8.73 9.60 -11.14
CA THR A 163 -7.62 9.19 -12.03
C THR A 163 -7.05 7.81 -11.73
N GLN A 164 -7.42 7.13 -10.64
CA GLN A 164 -6.83 5.84 -10.27
C GLN A 164 -7.80 4.65 -10.39
N MET A 165 -9.13 4.89 -10.40
CA MET A 165 -10.12 3.84 -10.69
C MET A 165 -10.26 3.57 -12.19
N ASP A 166 -10.11 4.59 -13.05
CA ASP A 166 -10.20 4.42 -14.51
C ASP A 166 -9.05 3.57 -15.11
N ALA A 167 -7.96 3.35 -14.38
CA ALA A 167 -6.82 2.54 -14.85
C ALA A 167 -7.05 1.02 -14.69
N PHE A 168 -7.99 0.57 -13.86
CA PHE A 168 -8.26 -0.86 -13.66
C PHE A 168 -9.25 -1.45 -14.66
N ASP A 169 -10.07 -0.62 -15.33
CA ASP A 169 -11.08 -1.08 -16.30
C ASP A 169 -10.61 -1.11 -17.76
N VAL A 170 -9.34 -0.76 -18.06
CA VAL A 170 -8.82 -0.73 -19.45
C VAL A 170 -7.95 -1.95 -19.82
N TYR A 171 -7.63 -2.86 -18.88
CA TYR A 171 -6.72 -4.01 -19.16
C TYR A 171 -7.34 -5.41 -18.99
N LEU A 172 -8.67 -5.55 -19.11
CA LEU A 172 -9.33 -6.86 -19.22
C LEU A 172 -10.39 -6.89 -20.34
N LEU A 173 -9.94 -6.65 -21.57
CA LEU A 173 -10.50 -7.21 -22.81
C LEU A 173 -9.37 -7.76 -23.67
#